data_AF-A0A6P5BWS3-F1
#
_entry.id   AF-A0A6P5BWS3-F1
#
_cell.length_a   1.000
_cell.length_b   1.000
_cell.length_c   1.000
_cell.angle_alpha   90.00
_cell.angle_beta   90.00
_cell.angle_gamma   90.00
#
_symmetry.space_group_name_H-M   'P 1'
#
loop_
_entity.id
_entity.type
_entity.pdbx_description
1 polymer ?
#
loop_
_entity_poly.entity_id
_entity_poly.type
_entity_poly.pdbx_seq_one_letter_code
_entity_poly.pdbx_strand_id
1 'polypeptide(L)'
;MVCTGHHTYAHLPLESFPGIEKFKGQYFHSRDYKNPDSFTGKRVIIIGIGNSGGDLAVEISHRAKQVFLSTRRGAWVLNRVGDYGYPFDTILSSRFNHLLKKIIGESATNRYLEKKINQRFNHEMFGLKPKHRYVPRLGVGRDGQSKV
;
A
#
# COMPACT_ATOMS: atom_id res chain seq x y z
N MET A 1 12.89 3.49 29.45
CA MET A 1 12.78 3.67 27.98
C MET A 1 12.10 2.44 27.41
N VAL A 2 11.11 2.59 26.53
CA VAL A 2 10.39 1.45 25.91
C VAL A 2 10.63 1.49 24.39
N CYS A 3 11.26 0.44 23.85
CA CYS A 3 11.73 0.35 22.47
C CYS A 3 11.35 -1.00 21.81
N THR A 4 10.17 -1.53 22.12
CA THR A 4 9.72 -2.89 21.73
C THR A 4 9.19 -3.01 20.29
N GLY A 5 9.03 -1.89 19.58
CA GLY A 5 8.45 -1.85 18.23
C GLY A 5 6.93 -2.03 18.21
N HIS A 6 6.31 -1.82 17.04
CA HIS A 6 4.84 -1.83 16.88
C HIS A 6 4.33 -2.72 15.72
N HIS A 7 5.19 -3.55 15.13
CA HIS A 7 4.86 -4.48 14.03
C HIS A 7 5.02 -5.94 14.44
N THR A 8 4.78 -6.24 15.71
CA THR A 8 4.97 -7.57 16.29
C THR A 8 3.68 -8.38 16.33
N TYR A 9 2.55 -7.77 16.71
CA TYR A 9 1.26 -8.45 16.77
C TYR A 9 0.56 -8.35 15.42
N ALA A 10 0.20 -9.49 14.85
CA ALA A 10 -0.56 -9.55 13.61
C ALA A 10 -2.02 -9.13 13.85
N HIS A 11 -2.56 -8.31 12.95
CA HIS A 11 -3.99 -8.02 12.90
C HIS A 11 -4.59 -8.89 11.80
N LEU A 12 -5.52 -9.78 12.16
CA LEU A 12 -6.15 -10.72 11.24
C LEU A 12 -7.68 -10.74 11.49
N PRO A 13 -8.45 -9.87 10.82
CA PRO A 13 -9.85 -9.62 11.13
C PRO A 13 -10.75 -10.59 10.38
N LEU A 14 -10.70 -11.87 10.78
CA LEU A 14 -11.44 -12.95 10.13
C LEU A 14 -12.97 -12.70 10.18
N GLU A 15 -13.46 -11.99 11.19
CA GLU A 15 -14.86 -11.57 11.33
C GLU A 15 -15.35 -10.68 10.18
N SER A 16 -14.44 -9.98 9.49
CA SER A 16 -14.76 -9.16 8.32
C SER A 16 -14.87 -9.95 7.01
N PHE A 17 -14.59 -11.26 7.05
CA PHE A 17 -14.60 -12.17 5.89
C PHE A 17 -15.58 -13.32 6.12
N PRO A 18 -16.90 -13.09 5.98
CA PRO A 18 -17.90 -14.13 6.20
C PRO A 18 -17.67 -15.33 5.26
N GLY A 19 -17.68 -16.55 5.81
CA GLY A 19 -17.44 -17.77 5.05
C GLY A 19 -15.98 -18.21 5.01
N ILE A 20 -15.05 -17.49 5.65
CA ILE A 20 -13.64 -17.90 5.74
C ILE A 20 -13.46 -19.27 6.39
N GLU A 21 -14.34 -19.64 7.33
CA GLU A 21 -14.37 -20.95 7.97
C GLU A 21 -14.71 -22.10 7.02
N LYS A 22 -15.33 -21.79 5.87
CA LYS A 22 -15.65 -22.76 4.81
C LYS A 22 -14.54 -22.87 3.77
N PHE A 23 -13.55 -21.96 3.80
CA PHE A 23 -12.45 -21.97 2.86
C PHE A 23 -11.53 -23.16 3.12
N LYS A 24 -11.41 -24.05 2.14
CA LYS A 24 -10.61 -25.28 2.25
C LYS A 24 -9.12 -25.09 1.90
N GLY A 25 -8.73 -23.90 1.45
CA GLY A 25 -7.34 -23.57 1.16
C GLY A 25 -6.59 -23.06 2.38
N GLN A 26 -5.28 -22.88 2.23
CA GLN A 26 -4.45 -22.25 3.26
C GLN A 26 -4.64 -20.73 3.29
N TYR A 27 -4.67 -20.15 4.48
CA TYR A 27 -4.62 -18.70 4.71
C TYR A 27 -3.78 -18.40 5.95
N PHE A 28 -3.07 -17.28 5.94
CA PHE A 28 -2.20 -16.83 7.03
C PHE A 28 -1.94 -15.32 6.88
N HIS A 29 -1.44 -14.67 7.95
CA HIS A 29 -1.11 -13.24 7.91
C HIS A 29 0.27 -13.02 7.26
N SER A 30 0.51 -11.85 6.66
CA SER A 30 1.79 -11.51 6.01
C SER A 30 3.05 -11.75 6.88
N ARG A 31 2.90 -11.70 8.20
CA ARG A 31 3.94 -12.03 9.20
C ARG A 31 4.54 -13.44 9.03
N ASP A 32 3.71 -14.39 8.60
CA ASP A 32 4.08 -15.81 8.51
C ASP A 32 4.65 -16.17 7.13
N TYR A 33 4.57 -15.26 6.15
CA TYR A 33 5.22 -15.42 4.85
C TYR A 33 6.75 -15.45 5.00
N LYS A 34 7.41 -16.29 4.19
CA LYS A 34 8.89 -16.37 4.12
C LYS A 34 9.46 -16.46 2.71
N ASN A 35 8.83 -17.22 1.80
CA ASN A 35 9.29 -17.40 0.42
C ASN A 35 8.12 -17.77 -0.52
N PRO A 36 8.29 -17.63 -1.85
CA PRO A 36 7.21 -17.81 -2.80
C PRO A 36 7.04 -19.27 -3.27
N ASP A 37 7.96 -20.17 -2.92
CA ASP A 37 8.08 -21.49 -3.55
C ASP A 37 6.82 -22.35 -3.37
N SER A 38 6.21 -22.27 -2.18
CA SER A 38 4.97 -22.98 -1.84
C SER A 38 3.74 -22.53 -2.64
N PHE A 39 3.84 -21.44 -3.40
CA PHE A 39 2.75 -20.89 -4.23
C PHE A 39 2.86 -21.25 -5.71
N THR A 40 3.90 -22.00 -6.12
CA THR A 40 4.12 -22.37 -7.52
C THR A 40 2.90 -23.03 -8.14
N GLY A 41 2.40 -22.49 -9.25
CA GLY A 41 1.21 -22.99 -9.96
C GLY A 41 -0.13 -22.82 -9.23
N LYS A 42 -0.15 -22.21 -8.03
CA LYS A 42 -1.38 -21.98 -7.26
C LYS A 42 -2.08 -20.69 -7.69
N ARG A 43 -3.37 -20.57 -7.35
CA ARG A 43 -4.12 -19.31 -7.41
C ARG A 43 -4.11 -18.69 -6.02
N VAL A 44 -3.61 -17.46 -5.92
CA VAL A 44 -3.39 -16.78 -4.63
C VAL A 44 -4.18 -15.47 -4.61
N ILE A 45 -4.80 -15.17 -3.47
CA ILE A 45 -5.39 -13.86 -3.20
C ILE A 45 -4.65 -13.22 -2.01
N ILE A 46 -4.33 -11.94 -2.15
CA ILE A 46 -3.68 -11.13 -1.12
C ILE A 46 -4.64 -10.05 -0.71
N ILE A 47 -4.86 -9.92 0.59
CA ILE A 47 -5.81 -8.97 1.16
C ILE A 47 -5.06 -7.77 1.72
N GLY A 48 -5.35 -6.59 1.17
CA GLY A 48 -4.74 -5.33 1.58
C GLY A 48 -3.59 -4.89 0.66
N ILE A 49 -3.52 -3.58 0.43
CA ILE A 49 -2.49 -2.92 -0.41
C ILE A 49 -1.54 -2.05 0.45
N GLY A 50 -1.17 -2.55 1.62
CA GLY A 50 -0.01 -2.02 2.33
C GLY A 50 1.29 -2.38 1.61
N ASN A 51 2.43 -1.85 2.06
CA ASN A 51 3.73 -2.18 1.45
C ASN A 51 3.97 -3.70 1.41
N SER A 52 3.70 -4.42 2.50
CA SER A 52 3.79 -5.89 2.52
C SER A 52 2.86 -6.55 1.49
N GLY A 53 1.62 -6.09 1.37
CA GLY A 53 0.68 -6.66 0.40
C GLY A 53 1.14 -6.48 -1.05
N GLY A 54 1.71 -5.31 -1.38
CA GLY A 54 2.31 -5.04 -2.68
C GLY A 54 3.53 -5.93 -2.96
N ASP A 55 4.47 -5.99 -2.01
CA ASP A 55 5.68 -6.80 -2.16
C ASP A 55 5.34 -8.29 -2.32
N LEU A 56 4.45 -8.82 -1.47
CA LEU A 56 3.98 -10.21 -1.59
C LEU A 56 3.28 -10.48 -2.92
N ALA A 57 2.47 -9.54 -3.40
CA ALA A 57 1.77 -9.70 -4.68
C ALA A 57 2.74 -9.82 -5.84
N VAL A 58 3.74 -8.95 -5.88
CA VAL A 58 4.79 -9.00 -6.91
C VAL A 58 5.62 -10.26 -6.78
N GLU A 59 6.09 -10.59 -5.58
CA GLU A 59 6.98 -11.74 -5.37
C GLU A 59 6.31 -13.08 -5.69
N ILE A 60 5.07 -13.29 -5.20
CA ILE A 60 4.31 -14.51 -5.46
C ILE A 60 3.90 -14.60 -6.93
N SER A 61 3.67 -13.48 -7.62
CA SER A 61 3.28 -13.48 -9.03
C SER A 61 4.31 -14.10 -9.97
N HIS A 62 5.59 -14.15 -9.56
CA HIS A 62 6.64 -14.81 -10.33
C HIS A 62 6.55 -16.35 -10.33
N ARG A 63 5.81 -16.96 -9.38
CA ARG A 63 5.71 -18.42 -9.24
C ARG A 63 4.27 -18.93 -9.38
N ALA A 64 3.30 -18.16 -8.90
CA ALA A 64 1.90 -18.54 -8.89
C ALA A 64 1.28 -18.54 -10.30
N LYS A 65 0.23 -19.34 -10.49
CA LYS A 65 -0.56 -19.33 -11.73
C LYS A 65 -1.33 -18.02 -11.91
N GLN A 66 -1.82 -17.46 -10.80
CA GLN A 66 -2.52 -16.19 -10.79
C GLN A 66 -2.48 -15.60 -9.38
N VAL A 67 -2.23 -14.29 -9.29
CA VAL A 67 -2.36 -13.52 -8.05
C VAL A 67 -3.47 -12.50 -8.20
N PHE A 68 -4.29 -12.35 -7.16
CA PHE A 68 -5.29 -11.30 -7.03
C PHE A 68 -4.92 -10.41 -5.84
N LEU A 69 -4.80 -9.11 -6.07
CA LEU A 69 -4.57 -8.13 -5.01
C LEU A 69 -5.89 -7.44 -4.67
N SER A 70 -6.47 -7.80 -3.52
CA SER A 70 -7.74 -7.26 -3.04
C SER A 70 -7.51 -6.01 -2.20
N THR A 71 -8.16 -4.91 -2.57
CA THR A 71 -8.15 -3.67 -1.80
C THR A 71 -9.54 -3.07 -1.70
N ARG A 72 -9.90 -2.61 -0.51
CA ARG A 72 -11.19 -1.94 -0.25
C ARG A 72 -11.15 -0.45 -0.61
N ARG A 73 -9.98 0.18 -0.51
CA ARG A 73 -9.83 1.64 -0.61
C ARG A 73 -9.04 2.10 -1.82
N GLY A 74 -8.26 1.22 -2.45
CA GLY A 74 -7.18 1.63 -3.35
C GLY A 74 -5.98 2.21 -2.59
N ALA A 75 -4.92 2.56 -3.32
CA ALA A 75 -3.76 3.26 -2.77
C ALA A 75 -3.01 4.00 -3.88
N TRP A 76 -2.34 5.09 -3.49
CA TRP A 76 -1.36 5.75 -4.35
C TRP A 76 -0.06 4.94 -4.33
N VAL A 77 0.32 4.36 -5.46
CA VAL A 77 1.54 3.58 -5.60
C VAL A 77 2.67 4.50 -6.04
N LEU A 78 3.77 4.42 -5.30
CA LEU A 78 4.96 5.25 -5.52
C LEU A 78 6.14 4.37 -5.90
N ASN A 79 7.02 4.92 -6.73
CA ASN A 79 8.32 4.37 -7.04
C ASN A 79 9.41 4.97 -6.14
N ARG A 80 10.37 4.14 -5.73
CA ARG A 80 11.56 4.59 -4.98
C ARG A 80 12.51 5.44 -5.83
N VAL A 81 12.59 5.16 -7.13
CA VAL A 81 13.45 5.87 -8.08
C VAL A 81 12.73 7.10 -8.59
N GLY A 82 13.07 8.28 -8.08
CA GLY A 82 12.48 9.56 -8.46
C GLY A 82 13.10 10.19 -9.70
N ASP A 83 12.93 11.51 -9.83
CA ASP A 83 13.43 12.28 -10.97
C ASP A 83 14.95 12.12 -11.11
N TYR A 84 15.42 11.97 -12.35
CA TYR A 84 16.84 11.75 -12.69
C TYR A 84 17.49 10.55 -12.00
N GLY A 85 16.70 9.59 -11.50
CA GLY A 85 17.21 8.40 -10.82
C GLY A 85 17.52 8.59 -9.33
N TYR A 86 17.32 9.80 -8.77
CA TYR A 86 17.55 10.04 -7.35
C TYR A 86 16.51 9.35 -6.47
N PRO A 87 16.86 8.95 -5.23
CA PRO A 87 15.89 8.42 -4.28
C PRO A 87 14.74 9.41 -4.01
N PHE A 88 13.50 8.92 -4.11
CA PHE A 88 12.30 9.75 -4.08
C PHE A 88 12.14 10.57 -2.80
N ASP A 89 12.57 10.05 -1.67
CA ASP A 89 12.56 10.70 -0.37
C ASP A 89 13.50 11.91 -0.32
N THR A 90 14.69 11.83 -0.91
CA THR A 90 15.63 12.97 -1.00
C THR A 90 15.04 14.13 -1.80
N ILE A 91 14.24 13.82 -2.83
CA ILE A 91 13.53 14.81 -3.63
C ILE A 91 12.38 15.40 -2.82
N LEU A 92 11.52 14.57 -2.22
CA LEU A 92 10.30 15.04 -1.55
C LEU A 92 10.53 15.73 -0.21
N SER A 93 11.54 15.30 0.56
CA SER A 93 11.75 15.66 1.96
C SER A 93 12.80 16.75 2.15
N SER A 94 12.92 17.66 1.19
CA SER A 94 13.80 18.84 1.31
C SER A 94 13.13 19.96 2.11
N ARG A 95 13.94 20.78 2.81
CA ARG A 95 13.44 21.95 3.59
C ARG A 95 12.67 22.93 2.71
N PHE A 96 13.15 23.12 1.48
CA PHE A 96 12.49 23.96 0.49
C PHE A 96 11.11 23.41 0.12
N ASN A 97 10.99 22.11 -0.16
CA ASN A 97 9.69 21.49 -0.46
C ASN A 97 8.74 21.51 0.73
N HIS A 98 9.25 21.40 1.95
CA HIS A 98 8.44 21.59 3.16
C HIS A 98 7.90 23.01 3.26
N LEU A 99 8.73 24.02 3.02
CA LEU A 99 8.31 25.43 3.01
C LEU A 99 7.27 25.68 1.90
N LEU A 100 7.51 25.19 0.68
CA LEU A 100 6.57 25.31 -0.43
C LEU A 100 5.21 24.68 -0.10
N LYS A 101 5.19 23.45 0.44
CA LYS A 101 3.94 22.76 0.83
C LYS A 101 3.14 23.58 1.86
N LYS A 102 3.82 24.27 2.78
CA LYS A 102 3.18 25.19 3.74
C LYS A 102 2.58 26.42 3.07
N ILE A 103 3.26 26.99 2.06
CA ILE A 103 2.80 28.20 1.36
C ILE A 103 1.61 27.90 0.43
N ILE A 104 1.69 26.84 -0.38
CA ILE A 104 0.67 26.55 -1.41
C ILE A 104 -0.55 25.78 -0.87
N GLY A 105 -0.47 25.29 0.36
CA GLY A 105 -1.54 24.56 1.04
C GLY A 105 -1.78 23.13 0.54
N GLU A 106 -2.64 22.40 1.26
CA GLU A 106 -2.88 20.97 1.02
C GLU A 106 -3.55 20.68 -0.33
N SER A 107 -4.48 21.52 -0.79
CA SER A 107 -5.22 21.26 -2.03
C SER A 107 -4.33 21.37 -3.27
N ALA A 108 -3.48 22.41 -3.36
CA ALA A 108 -2.53 22.56 -4.46
C ALA A 108 -1.46 21.46 -4.40
N THR A 109 -0.94 21.17 -3.21
CA THR A 109 0.03 20.07 -2.99
C THR A 109 -0.54 18.74 -3.47
N ASN A 110 -1.76 18.40 -3.08
CA ASN A 110 -2.42 17.17 -3.52
C ASN A 110 -2.62 17.12 -5.04
N ARG A 111 -3.07 18.21 -5.66
CA ARG A 111 -3.23 18.28 -7.13
C ARG A 111 -1.90 18.03 -7.84
N TYR A 112 -0.82 18.64 -7.37
CA TYR A 112 0.52 18.44 -7.93
C TYR A 112 0.99 16.99 -7.76
N LEU A 113 0.92 16.44 -6.54
CA LEU A 113 1.39 15.09 -6.25
C LEU A 113 0.59 14.02 -7.00
N GLU A 114 -0.75 14.12 -7.00
CA GLU A 114 -1.59 13.15 -7.73
C GLU A 114 -1.35 13.23 -9.24
N LYS A 115 -1.14 14.43 -9.80
CA LYS A 115 -0.76 14.57 -11.20
C LYS A 115 0.59 13.91 -11.48
N LYS A 116 1.59 14.17 -10.62
CA LYS A 116 2.95 13.59 -10.74
C LYS A 116 2.93 12.06 -10.62
N ILE A 117 2.17 11.51 -9.69
CA ILE A 117 2.03 10.06 -9.50
C ILE A 117 1.34 9.41 -10.70
N ASN A 118 0.28 10.05 -11.24
CA ASN A 118 -0.43 9.55 -12.41
C ASN A 118 0.38 9.66 -13.72
N GLN A 119 1.42 10.52 -13.79
CA GLN A 119 2.33 10.55 -14.94
C GLN A 119 3.08 9.24 -15.14
N ARG A 120 3.31 8.47 -14.06
CA ARG A 120 3.96 7.16 -14.16
C ARG A 120 3.00 6.11 -14.72
N PHE A 121 1.82 6.02 -14.13
CA PHE A 121 0.70 5.24 -14.66
C PHE A 121 -0.61 5.76 -14.07
N ASN A 122 -1.69 5.70 -14.86
CA ASN A 122 -2.98 6.20 -14.43
C ASN A 122 -3.63 5.22 -13.42
N HIS A 123 -3.75 5.64 -12.16
CA HIS A 123 -4.26 4.79 -11.09
C HIS A 123 -5.74 4.41 -11.28
N GLU A 124 -6.51 5.19 -12.02
CA GLU A 124 -7.91 4.88 -12.33
C GLU A 124 -8.01 3.72 -13.32
N MET A 125 -7.21 3.75 -14.38
CA MET A 125 -7.17 2.68 -15.39
C MET A 125 -6.70 1.35 -14.82
N PHE A 126 -5.82 1.39 -13.81
CA PHE A 126 -5.33 0.20 -13.11
C PHE A 126 -6.22 -0.22 -11.91
N GLY A 127 -7.34 0.47 -11.66
CA GLY A 127 -8.26 0.14 -10.57
C GLY A 127 -7.73 0.40 -9.15
N LEU A 128 -6.69 1.23 -9.01
CA LEU A 128 -6.00 1.51 -7.74
C LEU A 128 -6.32 2.90 -7.16
N LYS A 129 -6.96 3.79 -7.92
CA LYS A 129 -7.25 5.17 -7.50
C LYS A 129 -8.10 5.19 -6.23
N PRO A 130 -7.59 5.72 -5.11
CA PRO A 130 -8.35 5.79 -3.88
C PRO A 130 -9.33 6.96 -3.87
N LYS A 131 -10.36 6.87 -3.01
CA LYS A 131 -11.28 8.00 -2.74
C LYS A 131 -10.60 9.12 -1.95
N HIS A 132 -9.56 8.82 -1.19
CA HIS A 132 -8.82 9.81 -0.40
C HIS A 132 -7.69 10.47 -1.22
N ARG A 133 -7.33 11.69 -0.82
CA ARG A 133 -6.20 12.43 -1.40
C ARG A 133 -4.86 11.81 -0.97
N TYR A 134 -3.77 12.22 -1.61
CA TYR A 134 -2.43 11.74 -1.27
C TYR A 134 -1.98 12.17 0.14
N VAL A 135 -2.05 13.47 0.42
CA VAL A 135 -1.89 14.05 1.75
C VAL A 135 -3.28 14.14 2.40
N PRO A 136 -3.55 13.39 3.48
CA PRO A 136 -4.80 13.50 4.22
C PRO A 136 -4.92 14.87 4.89
N ARG A 137 -6.14 15.42 4.95
CA ARG A 137 -6.40 16.67 5.68
C ARG A 137 -6.12 16.45 7.17
N LEU A 138 -5.36 17.35 7.78
CA LEU A 138 -5.21 17.39 9.24
C LEU A 138 -6.60 17.47 9.90
N GLY A 139 -6.97 16.44 10.66
CA GLY A 139 -8.25 16.36 11.38
C GLY A 139 -9.21 15.25 10.90
N VAL A 140 -8.97 14.64 9.74
CA VAL A 140 -9.67 13.39 9.37
C VAL A 140 -8.87 12.24 9.96
N GLY A 141 -9.41 11.60 10.99
CA GLY A 141 -8.75 10.54 11.76
C GLY A 141 -8.02 9.53 10.86
N ARG A 142 -6.86 9.06 11.32
CA ARG A 142 -6.13 7.92 10.71
C ARG A 142 -6.89 6.59 10.92
N ASP A 143 -8.21 6.62 11.04
CA ASP A 143 -9.09 5.53 11.48
C ASP A 143 -9.23 4.41 10.44
N GLY A 144 -8.41 4.43 9.39
CA GLY A 144 -8.27 3.26 8.52
C GLY A 144 -6.96 3.19 7.76
N GLN A 145 -5.87 3.72 8.32
CA GLN A 145 -4.51 3.30 7.92
C GLN A 145 -4.03 2.06 8.69
N SER A 146 -4.79 1.58 9.68
CA SER A 146 -4.43 0.43 10.54
C SER A 146 -5.61 -0.46 10.93
N LYS A 147 -6.66 -0.53 10.09
CA LYS A 147 -7.78 -1.47 10.29
C LYS A 147 -7.95 -2.36 9.06
N VAL A 148 -6.95 -3.22 8.87
CA VAL A 148 -7.10 -4.65 8.59
C VAL A 148 -6.04 -5.33 9.44
#